data_AF-A0A1Y4IXT6-F1
#
_entry.id   AF-A0A1Y4IXT6-F1
#
_cell.length_a   1.000
_cell.length_b   1.000
_cell.length_c   1.000
_cell.angle_alpha   90.00
_cell.angle_beta   90.00
_cell.angle_gamma   90.00
#
_symmetry.space_group_name_H-M   'P 1'
#
loop_
_entity.id
_entity.type
_entity.pdbx_description
1 polymer ?
#
loop_
_entity_poly.entity_id
_entity_poly.type
_entity_poly.pdbx_seq_one_letter_code
_entity_poly.pdbx_strand_id
1 'polypeptide(L)'
;MKARYLTTKEKAAARIAAESVLDAQVEDITNRVQCMVFAAMLNAGLSAKTVNRVIDQLPDVIDSYGRLRKEKLADYDMIQGLIARGVKVRMTKEEL
;
A
#
# COMPACT_ATOMS: atom_id res chain seq x y z
N MET A 1 15.63 -37.71 -18.18
CA MET A 1 16.28 -36.55 -17.55
C MET A 1 16.24 -36.73 -16.03
N LYS A 2 17.38 -36.73 -15.32
CA LYS A 2 17.37 -36.67 -13.85
C LYS A 2 17.05 -35.24 -13.43
N ALA A 3 16.02 -35.06 -12.59
CA ALA A 3 15.71 -33.76 -12.01
C ALA A 3 16.94 -33.27 -11.22
N ARG A 4 17.47 -32.12 -11.62
CA ARG A 4 18.64 -31.51 -10.98
C ARG A 4 18.12 -30.70 -9.79
N TYR A 5 18.27 -31.25 -8.60
CA TYR A 5 17.83 -30.58 -7.36
C TYR A 5 18.80 -29.45 -7.02
N LEU A 6 18.25 -28.27 -6.71
CA LEU A 6 19.04 -27.13 -6.24
C LEU A 6 19.74 -27.46 -4.93
N THR A 7 21.00 -27.05 -4.82
CA THR A 7 21.76 -27.08 -3.57
C THR A 7 21.17 -26.10 -2.54
N THR A 8 21.50 -26.25 -1.26
CA THR A 8 20.99 -25.37 -0.19
C THR A 8 21.30 -23.88 -0.45
N LYS A 9 22.47 -23.57 -1.01
CA LYS A 9 22.85 -22.20 -1.38
C LYS A 9 22.03 -21.67 -2.56
N GLU A 10 21.80 -22.49 -3.58
CA GLU A 10 20.97 -22.10 -4.73
C GLU A 10 19.49 -21.93 -4.33
N LYS A 11 18.97 -22.74 -3.39
CA LYS A 11 17.64 -22.53 -2.81
C LYS A 11 17.53 -21.21 -2.05
N ALA A 12 18.54 -20.85 -1.27
CA ALA A 12 18.57 -19.57 -0.56
C ALA A 12 18.63 -18.37 -1.52
N ALA A 13 19.47 -18.45 -2.56
CA ALA A 13 19.55 -17.42 -3.59
C ALA A 13 18.24 -17.28 -4.39
N ALA A 14 17.62 -18.40 -4.76
CA ALA A 14 16.32 -18.39 -5.44
C ALA A 14 15.21 -17.78 -4.57
N ARG A 15 15.24 -18.01 -3.26
CA ARG A 15 14.30 -17.40 -2.31
C ARG A 15 14.47 -15.88 -2.24
N ILE A 16 15.70 -15.39 -2.08
CA ILE A 16 15.99 -13.95 -2.05
C ILE A 16 15.57 -13.28 -3.37
N ALA A 17 15.88 -13.92 -4.50
CA ALA A 17 15.46 -13.43 -5.81
C ALA A 17 13.93 -13.38 -5.94
N ALA A 18 13.23 -14.44 -5.51
CA ALA A 18 11.76 -14.47 -5.50
C ALA A 18 11.16 -13.40 -4.59
N GLU A 19 11.72 -13.20 -3.39
CA GLU A 19 11.32 -12.14 -2.47
C GLU A 19 11.51 -10.75 -3.12
N SER A 20 12.65 -10.49 -3.77
CA SER A 20 12.90 -9.21 -4.45
C SER A 20 11.94 -8.93 -5.61
N VAL A 21 11.53 -9.96 -6.36
CA VAL A 21 10.54 -9.83 -7.44
C VAL A 21 9.16 -9.53 -6.86
N LEU A 22 8.80 -10.17 -5.75
CA LEU A 22 7.54 -9.89 -5.05
C LEU A 22 7.50 -8.46 -4.52
N ASP A 23 8.59 -7.99 -3.91
CA ASP A 23 8.70 -6.62 -3.40
C ASP A 23 8.53 -5.59 -4.52
N ALA A 24 9.21 -5.80 -5.66
CA ALA A 24 9.05 -4.94 -6.83
C ALA A 24 7.62 -4.93 -7.36
N GLN A 25 6.94 -6.08 -7.38
CA GLN A 25 5.53 -6.16 -7.77
C GLN A 25 4.61 -5.42 -6.81
N VAL A 26 4.86 -5.51 -5.50
CA VAL A 26 4.10 -4.79 -4.47
C VAL A 26 4.26 -3.27 -4.62
N GLU A 27 5.49 -2.81 -4.88
CA GLU A 27 5.76 -1.40 -5.14
C GLU A 27 5.02 -0.90 -6.38
N ASP A 28 5.10 -1.65 -7.49
CA ASP A 28 4.40 -1.35 -8.73
C ASP A 28 2.88 -1.25 -8.55
N ILE A 29 2.29 -2.20 -7.80
CA ILE A 29 0.86 -2.20 -7.50
C ILE A 29 0.48 -0.97 -6.67
N THR A 30 1.29 -0.65 -5.66
CA THR A 30 1.08 0.51 -4.78
C THR A 30 1.09 1.81 -5.59
N ASN A 31 2.10 1.98 -6.45
CA ASN A 31 2.23 3.14 -7.34
C ASN A 31 1.04 3.26 -8.29
N ARG A 32 0.57 2.15 -8.87
CA ARG A 32 -0.62 2.15 -9.75
C ARG A 32 -1.88 2.57 -9.00
N VAL A 33 -2.11 2.05 -7.79
CA VAL A 33 -3.26 2.41 -6.96
C VAL A 33 -3.24 3.89 -6.60
N GLN A 34 -2.07 4.43 -6.20
CA GLN A 34 -1.92 5.86 -5.92
C GLN A 34 -2.23 6.72 -7.15
N CYS A 35 -1.69 6.36 -8.32
CA CYS A 35 -1.99 7.05 -9.58
C CYS A 35 -3.49 7.05 -9.92
N MET A 36 -4.19 5.93 -9.70
CA MET A 36 -5.64 5.86 -9.90
C MET A 36 -6.40 6.82 -8.97
N VAL A 37 -5.98 6.93 -7.71
CA VAL A 37 -6.56 7.87 -6.74
C VAL A 37 -6.31 9.32 -7.16
N PHE A 38 -5.09 9.67 -7.59
CA PHE A 38 -4.79 11.02 -8.06
C PHE A 38 -5.57 11.39 -9.33
N ALA A 39 -5.72 10.46 -10.27
CA ALA A 39 -6.56 10.64 -11.43
C ALA A 39 -8.03 10.88 -11.03
N ALA A 40 -8.56 10.12 -10.05
CA ALA A 40 -9.89 10.33 -9.52
C ALA A 40 -10.05 11.72 -8.85
N MET A 41 -9.03 12.19 -8.13
CA MET A 41 -9.01 13.53 -7.53
C MET A 41 -9.11 14.63 -8.60
N LEU A 42 -8.31 14.54 -9.67
CA LEU A 42 -8.37 15.47 -10.79
C LEU A 42 -9.75 15.46 -11.45
N ASN A 43 -10.31 14.27 -11.69
CA ASN A 43 -11.66 14.11 -12.26
C ASN A 43 -12.76 14.66 -11.35
N ALA A 44 -12.57 14.65 -10.03
CA ALA A 44 -13.45 15.27 -9.06
C ALA A 44 -13.32 16.81 -9.00
N GLY A 45 -12.44 17.40 -9.81
CA GLY A 45 -12.25 18.85 -9.91
C GLY A 45 -11.17 19.42 -8.99
N LEU A 46 -10.36 18.58 -8.35
CA LEU A 46 -9.21 19.08 -7.60
C LEU A 46 -8.15 19.61 -8.56
N SER A 47 -7.55 20.76 -8.23
CA SER A 47 -6.44 21.29 -8.99
C SER A 47 -5.18 20.43 -8.83
N ALA A 48 -4.31 20.42 -9.84
CA ALA A 48 -3.00 19.76 -9.76
C ALA A 48 -2.19 20.23 -8.53
N LYS A 49 -2.28 21.52 -8.17
CA LYS A 49 -1.67 22.07 -6.95
C LYS A 49 -2.20 21.38 -5.68
N THR A 50 -3.49 21.08 -5.63
CA THR A 50 -4.07 20.37 -4.48
C THR A 50 -3.65 18.91 -4.47
N VAL A 51 -3.65 18.24 -5.63
CA VAL A 51 -3.16 16.85 -5.74
C VAL A 51 -1.70 16.73 -5.32
N ASN A 52 -0.82 17.64 -5.75
CA ASN A 52 0.58 17.64 -5.32
C ASN A 52 0.72 17.84 -3.81
N ARG A 53 -0.09 18.71 -3.19
CA ARG A 53 -0.11 18.80 -1.71
C ARG A 53 -0.52 17.50 -1.03
N VAL A 54 -1.42 16.72 -1.63
CA VAL A 54 -1.76 15.39 -1.10
C VAL A 54 -0.57 14.44 -1.24
N ILE A 55 0.12 14.45 -2.39
CA ILE A 55 1.35 13.66 -2.61
C ILE A 55 2.38 13.97 -1.53
N ASP A 56 2.60 15.26 -1.25
CA ASP A 56 3.57 15.71 -0.24
C ASP A 56 3.17 15.27 1.19
N GLN A 57 1.88 15.08 1.47
CA GLN A 57 1.37 14.63 2.78
C GLN A 57 1.34 13.11 2.95
N LEU A 58 1.42 12.33 1.87
CA LEU A 58 1.34 10.87 1.95
C LEU A 58 2.38 10.25 2.89
N PRO A 59 3.66 10.66 2.91
CA PRO A 59 4.64 10.11 3.85
C PRO A 59 4.20 10.21 5.31
N ASP A 60 3.68 11.37 5.73
CA ASP A 60 3.23 11.59 7.11
C ASP A 60 2.02 10.71 7.49
N VAL A 61 1.12 10.50 6.53
CA VAL A 61 -0.04 9.60 6.70
C VAL A 61 0.42 8.14 6.83
N ILE A 62 1.36 7.72 5.97
CA ILE A 62 1.96 6.37 6.01
C ILE A 62 2.67 6.13 7.34
N ASP A 63 3.45 7.09 7.82
CA ASP A 63 4.17 6.99 9.10
C ASP A 63 3.20 6.94 10.29
N SER A 64 2.12 7.70 10.24
CA SER A 64 1.08 7.68 11.27
C SER A 64 0.34 6.35 11.30
N TYR A 65 -0.03 5.82 10.12
CA TYR A 65 -0.61 4.49 9.98
C TYR A 65 0.36 3.39 10.48
N GLY A 66 1.64 3.48 10.11
CA GLY A 66 2.68 2.52 10.52
C GLY A 66 2.88 2.44 12.02
N ARG A 67 2.72 3.55 12.75
CA ARG A 67 2.74 3.58 14.23
C ARG A 67 1.58 2.79 14.81
N LEU A 68 0.36 3.03 14.33
CA LEU A 68 -0.85 2.35 14.81
C LEU A 68 -0.92 0.87 14.39
N ARG A 69 -0.19 0.49 13.34
CA ARG A 69 -0.19 -0.91 12.83
C ARG A 69 0.43 -1.86 13.84
N LYS A 70 1.40 -1.38 14.62
CA LYS A 70 2.02 -2.16 15.72
C LYS A 70 1.01 -2.53 16.81
N GLU A 71 -0.07 -1.77 16.93
CA GLU A 71 -1.14 -1.98 17.91
C GLU A 71 -2.34 -2.74 17.34
N LYS A 72 -2.28 -3.15 16.05
CA LYS A 72 -3.38 -3.76 15.29
C LYS A 72 -4.65 -2.89 15.21
N LEU A 73 -4.52 -1.57 15.34
CA LEU A 73 -5.65 -0.63 15.29
C LEU A 73 -5.63 0.31 14.08
N ALA A 74 -4.60 0.21 13.23
CA ALA A 74 -4.38 1.17 12.15
C ALA A 74 -5.52 1.24 11.14
N ASP A 75 -6.04 0.09 10.70
CA ASP A 75 -7.12 0.04 9.71
C ASP A 75 -8.42 0.59 10.30
N TYR A 76 -8.75 0.17 11.53
CA TYR A 76 -9.88 0.72 12.26
C TYR A 76 -9.81 2.24 12.43
N ASP A 77 -8.70 2.76 12.97
CA ASP A 77 -8.53 4.20 13.24
C ASP A 77 -8.58 5.02 11.94
N MET A 78 -7.92 4.56 10.88
CA MET A 78 -7.93 5.21 9.58
C MET A 78 -9.34 5.24 8.97
N ILE A 79 -10.05 4.10 8.97
CA ILE A 79 -11.39 3.98 8.40
C ILE A 79 -12.39 4.83 9.19
N GLN A 80 -12.36 4.74 10.54
CA GLN A 80 -13.21 5.57 11.40
C GLN A 80 -12.92 7.06 11.24
N GLY A 81 -11.64 7.43 11.13
CA GLY A 81 -11.22 8.82 10.89
C GLY A 81 -11.77 9.38 9.56
N LEU A 82 -11.88 8.54 8.53
CA LEU A 82 -12.49 8.89 7.25
C LEU A 82 -14.01 9.01 7.36
N ILE A 83 -14.68 8.05 8.01
CA ILE A 83 -16.13 8.06 8.25
C ILE A 83 -16.54 9.29 9.07
N ALA A 84 -15.81 9.60 10.14
CA ALA A 84 -16.05 10.76 11.00
C ALA A 84 -15.94 12.10 10.24
N ARG A 85 -15.18 12.13 9.14
CA ARG A 85 -15.05 13.28 8.22
C ARG A 85 -16.06 13.25 7.08
N GLY A 86 -17.00 12.30 7.09
CA GLY A 86 -18.06 12.16 6.09
C GLY A 86 -17.66 11.40 4.82
N VAL A 87 -16.49 10.76 4.79
CA VAL A 87 -16.05 9.98 3.64
C VAL A 87 -16.72 8.61 3.66
N LYS A 88 -17.40 8.25 2.56
CA LYS A 88 -18.11 6.97 2.42
C LYS A 88 -17.15 5.86 1.98
N VAL A 89 -16.37 5.35 2.94
CA VAL A 89 -15.49 4.19 2.74
C VAL A 89 -16.16 2.89 3.18
N ARG A 90 -15.73 1.76 2.62
CA ARG A 90 -16.15 0.42 3.08
C ARG A 90 -15.16 -0.07 4.13
N MET A 91 -15.66 -0.69 5.19
CA MET A 91 -14.80 -1.40 6.13
C MET A 91 -14.15 -2.61 5.44
N THR A 92 -12.92 -2.93 5.84
CA THR A 92 -12.26 -4.17 5.42
C THR A 92 -12.95 -5.36 6.08
N LYS A 93 -12.79 -6.57 5.52
CA LYS A 93 -13.43 -7.78 6.06
C LYS A 93 -13.00 -8.12 7.49
N GLU A 94 -11.81 -7.69 7.89
CA GLU A 94 -11.26 -7.93 9.22
C GLU A 94 -11.80 -6.96 10.28
N GLU A 95 -12.39 -5.84 9.84
CA GLU A 95 -12.89 -4.75 10.68
C GLU A 95 -14.45 -4.65 10.67
N LEU A 96 -15.12 -5.62 10.04
CA LEU A 96 -16.59 -5.81 10.05
C LEU A 96 -16.99 -6.75 11.20
#